data_AF-J9RFP5-F1
#
_entry.id   AF-J9RFP5-F1
#
_cell.length_a   1.000
_cell.length_b   1.000
_cell.length_c   1.000
_cell.angle_alpha   90.00
_cell.angle_beta   90.00
_cell.angle_gamma   90.00
#
_symmetry.space_group_name_H-M   'P 1'
#
loop_
_entity.id
_entity.type
_entity.pdbx_description
1 polymer ?
#
loop_
_entity_poly.entity_id
_entity_poly.type
_entity_poly.pdbx_seq_one_letter_code
_entity_poly.pdbx_strand_id
1 'polypeptide(L)'
;TVVEVDAAYTKPFSTDTIFIGPGQTTNALLTADKSVGKYLMAVSPFMDTVVAVDNVTAIAFLRYKGTIAFSPPVLTTTPAINATPVTSTFMDNLRSLNSKKFPANVPLTVDHSLYFTIGVGIDPCATCVNGSKAVGAINNISFIMPTTAL
;
A
#
# COMPACT_ATOMS: atom_id res chain seq x y z
N THR A 1 -4.19 10.99 -10.67
CA THR A 1 -5.28 11.36 -9.74
C THR A 1 -5.91 10.11 -9.17
N VAL A 2 -5.83 9.90 -7.87
CA VAL A 2 -6.53 8.79 -7.18
C VAL A 2 -8.02 9.10 -7.11
N VAL A 3 -8.87 8.11 -7.38
CA VAL A 3 -10.34 8.27 -7.41
C VAL A 3 -11.09 7.19 -6.63
N GLU A 4 -10.44 6.09 -6.30
CA GLU A 4 -11.01 5.00 -5.52
C GLU A 4 -9.92 4.17 -4.85
N VAL A 5 -10.23 3.68 -3.65
CA VAL A 5 -9.44 2.71 -2.88
C VAL A 5 -10.39 1.67 -2.31
N ASP A 6 -10.00 0.40 -2.35
CA ASP A 6 -10.75 -0.74 -1.80
C ASP A 6 -12.24 -0.77 -2.19
N ALA A 7 -12.52 -0.55 -3.49
CA ALA A 7 -13.85 -0.49 -4.08
C ALA A 7 -14.75 0.65 -3.55
N ALA A 8 -14.16 1.66 -2.89
CA ALA A 8 -14.85 2.85 -2.40
C ALA A 8 -14.30 4.13 -3.04
N TYR A 9 -15.19 4.92 -3.66
CA TYR A 9 -14.80 6.19 -4.27
C TYR A 9 -14.22 7.16 -3.23
N THR A 10 -13.10 7.78 -3.59
CA THR A 10 -12.43 8.80 -2.78
C THR A 10 -12.74 10.20 -3.32
N LYS A 11 -12.55 11.22 -2.48
CA LYS A 11 -12.40 12.59 -2.97
C LYS A 11 -11.14 12.62 -3.84
N PRO A 12 -11.24 13.01 -5.12
CA PRO A 12 -10.08 12.93 -6.00
C PRO A 12 -8.92 13.79 -5.50
N PHE A 13 -7.72 13.23 -5.52
CA PHE A 13 -6.49 13.98 -5.26
C PHE A 13 -5.37 13.55 -6.21
N SER A 14 -4.49 14.49 -6.54
CA SER A 14 -3.36 14.25 -7.44
C SER A 14 -2.11 13.92 -6.62
N THR A 15 -1.34 12.94 -7.09
CA THR A 15 -0.07 12.52 -6.51
C THR A 15 0.82 11.93 -7.61
N ASP A 16 2.13 12.04 -7.44
CA ASP A 16 3.13 11.41 -8.31
C ASP A 16 3.50 9.99 -7.84
N THR A 17 3.20 9.67 -6.58
CA THR A 17 3.50 8.37 -5.95
C THR A 17 2.25 7.82 -5.27
N ILE A 18 1.98 6.53 -5.49
CA ILE A 18 0.93 5.78 -4.81
C ILE A 18 1.62 4.89 -3.76
N PHE A 19 1.14 4.96 -2.53
CA PHE A 19 1.48 3.98 -1.50
C PHE A 19 0.35 2.95 -1.43
N ILE A 20 0.69 1.65 -1.42
CA ILE A 20 -0.30 0.58 -1.40
C ILE A 20 0.21 -0.58 -0.54
N GLY A 21 -0.63 -1.02 0.40
CA GLY A 21 -0.36 -2.20 1.23
C GLY A 21 -0.85 -3.50 0.57
N PRO A 22 -0.31 -4.67 0.95
CA PRO A 22 -0.85 -5.96 0.50
C PRO A 22 -2.34 -6.10 0.84
N GLY A 23 -3.13 -6.51 -0.15
CA GLY A 23 -4.59 -6.67 -0.01
C GLY A 23 -5.41 -5.42 -0.35
N GLN A 24 -4.79 -4.25 -0.48
CA GLN A 24 -5.47 -3.03 -0.92
C GLN A 24 -5.55 -2.95 -2.45
N THR A 25 -6.52 -2.18 -2.95
CA THR A 25 -6.62 -1.77 -4.35
C THR A 25 -6.66 -0.26 -4.48
N THR A 26 -6.14 0.29 -5.56
CA THR A 26 -6.22 1.73 -5.85
C THR A 26 -6.48 1.95 -7.32
N ASN A 27 -7.51 2.71 -7.63
CA ASN A 27 -7.79 3.18 -8.98
C ASN A 27 -7.35 4.65 -9.11
N ALA A 28 -6.49 4.89 -10.11
CA ALA A 28 -5.96 6.21 -10.42
C ALA A 28 -6.09 6.52 -11.91
N LEU A 29 -6.50 7.76 -12.20
CA LEU A 29 -6.52 8.32 -13.54
C LEU A 29 -5.14 8.88 -13.86
N LEU A 30 -4.57 8.41 -14.98
CA LEU A 30 -3.34 8.92 -15.57
C LEU A 30 -3.68 9.82 -16.76
N THR A 31 -3.24 11.07 -16.70
CA THR A 31 -3.35 12.00 -17.85
C THR A 31 -2.10 11.84 -18.72
N ALA A 32 -2.28 11.42 -19.98
CA ALA A 32 -1.20 11.25 -20.95
C ALA A 32 -0.99 12.52 -21.80
N ASP A 33 -0.48 13.58 -21.16
CA ASP A 33 -0.30 14.93 -21.76
C ASP A 33 1.17 15.30 -22.07
N LYS A 34 2.07 14.31 -22.04
CA LYS A 34 3.50 14.52 -22.30
C LYS A 34 3.84 14.34 -23.78
N SER A 35 5.03 14.79 -24.17
CA SER A 35 5.55 14.58 -25.53
C SER A 35 5.65 13.10 -25.88
N VAL A 36 5.66 12.77 -27.17
CA VAL A 36 5.77 11.37 -27.62
C VAL A 36 7.08 10.77 -27.13
N GLY A 37 6.98 9.78 -26.24
CA GLY A 37 8.14 9.21 -25.57
C GLY A 37 7.82 7.94 -24.78
N LYS A 38 8.84 7.45 -24.06
CA LYS A 38 8.77 6.29 -23.18
C LYS A 38 9.07 6.76 -21.76
N TYR A 39 8.19 6.48 -20.81
CA TYR A 39 8.24 6.99 -19.44
C TYR A 39 8.36 5.82 -18.47
N LEU A 40 9.33 5.88 -17.56
CA LEU A 40 9.55 4.87 -16.54
C LEU A 40 8.42 4.90 -15.50
N MET A 41 7.88 3.73 -15.20
CA MET A 41 7.08 3.47 -14.01
C MET A 41 7.88 2.52 -13.13
N ALA A 42 7.93 2.76 -11.83
CA ALA A 42 8.69 1.95 -10.90
C ALA A 42 7.87 1.66 -9.65
N VAL A 43 8.06 0.49 -9.08
CA VAL A 43 7.48 0.04 -7.81
C VAL A 43 8.61 -0.54 -6.98
N SER A 44 8.76 -0.04 -5.76
CA SER A 44 9.77 -0.47 -4.79
C SER A 44 9.12 -0.68 -3.43
N PRO A 45 9.69 -1.55 -2.58
CA PRO A 45 9.19 -1.73 -1.22
C PRO A 45 9.32 -0.42 -0.42
N PHE A 46 8.40 -0.22 0.52
CA PHE A 46 8.51 0.74 1.60
C PHE A 46 8.85 -0.02 2.89
N MET A 47 9.82 0.47 3.66
CA MET A 47 10.26 -0.13 4.89
C MET A 47 10.71 0.95 5.88
N ASP A 48 10.03 1.01 7.03
CA ASP A 48 10.32 1.90 8.15
C ASP A 48 10.77 1.12 9.41
N THR A 49 10.98 -0.19 9.29
CA THR A 49 11.41 -1.08 10.38
C THR A 49 12.61 -1.93 9.99
N VAL A 50 13.30 -2.51 10.99
CA VAL A 50 14.50 -3.33 10.82
C VAL A 50 14.09 -4.79 10.60
N VAL A 51 13.40 -5.05 9.49
CA VAL A 51 13.03 -6.41 9.07
C VAL A 51 13.60 -6.65 7.69
N ALA A 52 14.12 -7.87 7.46
CA ALA A 52 14.62 -8.25 6.14
C ALA A 52 13.48 -8.19 5.13
N VAL A 53 13.71 -7.44 4.05
CA VAL A 53 12.80 -7.31 2.91
C VAL A 53 13.55 -7.60 1.64
N ASP A 54 12.85 -8.16 0.67
CA ASP A 54 13.37 -8.24 -0.67
C ASP A 54 13.44 -6.83 -1.27
N ASN A 55 14.64 -6.26 -1.32
CA ASN A 55 14.88 -4.90 -1.79
C ASN A 55 14.99 -4.86 -3.32
N VAL A 56 13.94 -5.32 -3.99
CA VAL A 56 13.86 -5.39 -5.45
C VAL A 56 12.90 -4.33 -5.97
N THR A 57 13.36 -3.58 -6.97
CA THR A 57 12.54 -2.60 -7.68
C THR A 57 12.03 -3.22 -8.98
N ALA A 58 10.72 -3.26 -9.14
CA ALA A 58 10.08 -3.61 -10.40
C ALA A 58 9.93 -2.35 -11.26
N ILE A 59 10.15 -2.48 -12.56
CA ILE A 59 10.00 -1.37 -13.52
C ILE A 59 9.12 -1.77 -14.71
N ALA A 60 8.41 -0.78 -15.24
CA ALA A 60 7.63 -0.87 -16.46
C ALA A 60 7.78 0.44 -17.26
N PHE A 61 7.29 0.45 -18.49
CA PHE A 61 7.33 1.64 -19.32
C PHE A 61 5.96 1.99 -19.89
N LEU A 62 5.50 3.21 -19.66
CA LEU A 62 4.42 3.81 -20.41
C LEU A 62 4.98 4.36 -21.72
N ARG A 63 4.49 3.87 -22.86
CA ARG A 63 4.99 4.26 -24.19
C ARG A 63 3.88 4.90 -25.01
N TYR A 64 4.13 6.10 -25.52
CA TYR A 64 3.23 6.76 -26.45
C TYR A 64 3.29 6.09 -27.83
N LYS A 65 2.17 6.09 -28.55
CA LYS A 65 2.16 5.66 -29.94
C LYS A 65 3.06 6.60 -30.76
N GLY A 66 3.89 6.04 -31.63
CA GLY A 66 4.85 6.80 -32.44
C GLY A 66 6.22 7.00 -31.77
N THR A 67 6.44 6.50 -30.56
CA THR A 67 7.79 6.50 -29.96
C THR A 67 8.77 5.71 -30.81
N ILE A 68 9.85 6.38 -31.23
CA ILE A 68 10.94 5.83 -32.04
C ILE A 68 11.60 4.65 -31.30
N ALA A 69 11.98 3.61 -32.03
CA ALA A 69 12.72 2.48 -31.50
C ALA A 69 14.03 2.96 -30.82
N PHE A 70 14.42 2.29 -29.73
CA PHE A 70 15.64 2.59 -28.97
C PHE A 70 15.74 3.99 -28.37
N SER A 71 14.66 4.78 -28.36
CA SER A 71 14.64 6.05 -27.63
C SER A 71 14.89 5.84 -26.12
N PRO A 72 15.70 6.71 -25.49
CA PRO A 72 15.94 6.64 -24.06
C PRO A 72 14.64 6.92 -23.29
N PRO A 73 14.38 6.20 -22.19
CA PRO A 73 13.24 6.52 -21.34
C PRO A 73 13.44 7.84 -20.61
N VAL A 74 12.34 8.57 -20.40
CA VAL A 74 12.26 9.59 -19.36
C VAL A 74 12.19 8.88 -18.02
N LEU A 75 13.20 9.13 -17.18
CA LEU A 75 13.29 8.54 -15.86
C LEU A 75 12.42 9.31 -14.87
N THR A 76 11.98 8.61 -13.83
CA THR A 76 11.30 9.20 -12.66
C THR A 76 12.12 8.88 -11.42
N THR A 77 12.02 9.74 -10.40
CA THR A 77 12.64 9.50 -9.10
C THR A 77 11.78 8.56 -8.28
N THR A 78 12.32 7.40 -7.91
CA THR A 78 11.71 6.52 -6.92
C THR A 78 11.93 7.07 -5.51
N PRO A 79 10.91 7.09 -4.63
CA PRO A 79 11.11 7.44 -3.23
C PRO A 79 12.16 6.55 -2.56
N ALA A 80 12.83 7.08 -1.53
CA ALA A 80 13.68 6.26 -0.67
C ALA A 80 12.86 5.15 0.01
N ILE A 81 13.50 4.02 0.32
CA ILE A 81 12.83 2.87 0.95
C ILE A 81 12.13 3.24 2.26
N ASN A 82 12.67 4.21 3.00
CA ASN A 82 12.15 4.70 4.29
C ASN A 82 11.42 6.05 4.16
N ALA A 83 10.78 6.31 3.02
CA ALA A 83 10.09 7.57 2.75
C ALA A 83 8.75 7.72 3.49
N THR A 84 8.74 7.66 4.83
CA THR A 84 7.55 7.80 5.68
C THR A 84 6.73 9.07 5.38
N PRO A 85 7.33 10.25 5.10
CA PRO A 85 6.55 11.43 4.75
C PRO A 85 5.69 11.25 3.48
N VAL A 86 6.18 10.49 2.50
CA VAL A 86 5.45 10.20 1.25
C VAL A 86 4.26 9.29 1.53
N THR A 87 4.46 8.26 2.35
CA THR A 87 3.39 7.31 2.71
C THR A 87 2.32 7.98 3.59
N SER A 88 2.72 8.76 4.60
CA SER A 88 1.80 9.57 5.42
C SER A 88 0.97 10.53 4.57
N THR A 89 1.62 11.28 3.67
CA THR A 89 0.90 12.22 2.79
C THR A 89 -0.12 11.52 1.91
N PHE A 90 0.19 10.33 1.38
CA PHE A 90 -0.78 9.56 0.61
C PHE A 90 -1.99 9.15 1.46
N MET A 91 -1.74 8.60 2.65
CA MET A 91 -2.80 8.16 3.58
C MET A 91 -3.69 9.32 4.06
N ASP A 92 -3.09 10.46 4.40
CA ASP A 92 -3.81 11.65 4.89
C ASP A 92 -4.75 12.27 3.84
N ASN A 93 -4.47 12.03 2.55
CA ASN A 93 -5.32 12.46 1.45
C ASN A 93 -6.51 11.52 1.17
N LEU A 94 -6.54 10.32 1.76
CA LEU A 94 -7.63 9.38 1.59
C LEU A 94 -8.87 9.85 2.35
N ARG A 95 -9.90 10.27 1.59
CA ARG A 95 -11.19 10.71 2.13
C ARG A 95 -12.30 10.12 1.28
N SER A 96 -13.37 9.59 1.87
CA SER A 96 -14.53 9.12 1.11
C SER A 96 -15.14 10.26 0.28
N LEU A 97 -15.60 9.94 -0.93
CA LEU A 97 -16.16 10.91 -1.88
C LEU A 97 -17.26 11.79 -1.25
N ASN A 98 -18.16 11.17 -0.49
CA ASN A 98 -19.26 11.80 0.24
C ASN A 98 -20.08 12.79 -0.60
N SER A 99 -20.78 12.26 -1.61
CA SER A 99 -21.67 13.01 -2.51
C SER A 99 -23.13 12.58 -2.33
N LYS A 100 -24.10 13.29 -2.94
CA LYS A 100 -25.52 12.89 -2.90
C LYS A 100 -25.78 11.48 -3.44
N LYS A 101 -25.02 11.05 -4.46
CA LYS A 101 -25.14 9.70 -5.07
C LYS A 101 -24.34 8.64 -4.31
N PHE A 102 -23.24 9.06 -3.67
CA PHE A 102 -22.31 8.19 -2.95
C PHE A 102 -22.06 8.76 -1.54
N PRO A 103 -23.04 8.68 -0.62
CA PRO A 103 -22.93 9.26 0.71
C PRO A 103 -21.95 8.46 1.58
N ALA A 104 -21.23 9.16 2.46
CA ALA A 104 -20.40 8.53 3.50
C ALA A 104 -21.19 8.49 4.82
N ASN A 105 -21.75 7.33 5.16
CA ASN A 105 -22.55 7.14 6.37
C ASN A 105 -21.66 6.71 7.53
N VAL A 106 -21.07 7.68 8.23
CA VAL A 106 -20.21 7.44 9.38
C VAL A 106 -21.07 7.22 10.64
N PRO A 107 -20.89 6.12 11.41
CA PRO A 107 -21.55 5.94 12.70
C PRO A 107 -21.20 7.08 13.68
N LEU A 108 -22.22 7.72 14.27
CA LEU A 108 -22.05 8.86 15.19
C LEU A 108 -22.07 8.46 16.67
N THR A 109 -22.57 7.26 16.98
CA THR A 109 -22.63 6.67 18.31
C THR A 109 -21.69 5.49 18.37
N VAL A 110 -20.89 5.41 19.43
CA VAL A 110 -19.97 4.30 19.67
C VAL A 110 -20.56 3.42 20.77
N ASP A 111 -20.85 2.16 20.44
CA ASP A 111 -21.40 1.21 21.42
C ASP A 111 -20.30 0.56 22.26
N HIS A 112 -19.16 0.25 21.64
CA HIS A 112 -18.02 -0.40 22.26
C HIS A 112 -16.70 0.22 21.80
N SER A 113 -15.81 0.47 22.76
CA SER A 113 -14.44 0.93 22.50
C SER A 113 -13.49 -0.24 22.66
N LEU A 114 -12.78 -0.59 21.59
CA LEU A 114 -11.77 -1.65 21.58
C LEU A 114 -10.39 -1.03 21.42
N TYR A 115 -9.42 -1.54 22.17
CA TYR A 115 -8.01 -1.20 22.01
C TYR A 115 -7.25 -2.46 21.64
N PHE A 116 -6.58 -2.43 20.49
CA PHE A 116 -5.82 -3.55 19.95
C PHE A 116 -4.33 -3.20 19.92
N THR A 117 -3.51 -3.91 20.69
CA THR A 117 -2.06 -3.89 20.53
C THR A 117 -1.68 -4.93 19.48
N ILE A 118 -0.99 -4.51 18.43
CA ILE A 118 -0.49 -5.40 17.38
C ILE A 118 1.01 -5.52 17.59
N GLY A 119 1.51 -6.74 17.71
CA GLY A 119 2.92 -6.99 18.00
C GLY A 119 3.47 -8.19 17.24
N VAL A 120 4.79 -8.18 17.06
CA VAL A 120 5.58 -9.33 16.65
C VAL A 120 6.38 -9.79 17.86
N GLY A 121 6.48 -11.09 18.08
CA GLY A 121 7.16 -11.71 19.21
C GLY A 121 7.91 -12.98 18.81
N ILE A 122 8.54 -13.61 19.81
CA ILE A 122 9.26 -14.87 19.66
C ILE A 122 8.74 -15.84 20.71
N ASP A 123 8.27 -17.00 20.25
CA ASP A 123 7.82 -18.09 21.11
C ASP A 123 8.84 -19.24 21.11
N PRO A 124 9.02 -19.94 22.25
CA PRO A 124 9.76 -21.19 22.29
C PRO A 124 9.15 -22.24 21.35
N CYS A 125 10.00 -22.95 20.60
CA CYS A 125 9.57 -24.01 19.70
C CYS A 125 10.66 -25.08 19.56
N ALA A 126 10.46 -26.26 20.15
CA ALA A 126 11.46 -27.33 20.20
C ALA A 126 11.86 -27.88 18.82
N THR A 127 10.95 -27.86 17.84
CA THR A 127 11.18 -28.40 16.49
C THR A 127 11.57 -27.33 15.47
N CYS A 128 11.59 -26.06 15.86
CA CYS A 128 11.89 -24.95 14.96
C CYS A 128 13.41 -24.70 14.87
N VAL A 129 13.83 -24.05 13.78
CA VAL A 129 15.21 -23.57 13.64
C VAL A 129 15.55 -22.65 14.81
N ASN A 130 16.68 -22.88 15.47
CA ASN A 130 17.12 -22.13 16.66
C ASN A 130 16.17 -22.21 17.88
N GLY A 131 15.33 -23.25 17.98
CA GLY A 131 14.51 -23.50 19.17
C GLY A 131 13.40 -22.47 19.43
N SER A 132 13.11 -21.62 18.45
CA SER A 132 12.15 -20.52 18.56
C SER A 132 11.40 -20.28 17.26
N LYS A 133 10.25 -19.60 17.33
CA LYS A 133 9.44 -19.21 16.19
C LYS A 133 8.99 -17.76 16.32
N ALA A 134 8.95 -17.04 15.20
CA ALA A 134 8.33 -15.72 15.16
C ALA A 134 6.80 -15.87 15.24
N VAL A 135 6.17 -15.00 16.01
CA VAL A 135 4.72 -14.96 16.17
C VAL A 135 4.19 -13.55 15.97
N GLY A 136 2.98 -13.43 15.42
CA GLY A 136 2.19 -12.21 15.48
C GLY A 136 1.15 -12.34 16.59
N ALA A 137 0.84 -11.25 17.27
CA ALA A 137 -0.16 -11.22 18.33
C ALA A 137 -1.04 -9.96 18.24
N ILE A 138 -2.30 -10.13 18.61
CA ILE A 138 -3.24 -9.04 18.88
C ILE A 138 -3.60 -9.14 20.36
N ASN A 139 -3.39 -8.07 21.14
CA ASN A 139 -3.63 -8.07 22.59
C ASN A 139 -2.89 -9.20 23.34
N ASN A 140 -1.64 -9.47 22.94
CA ASN A 140 -0.81 -10.56 23.47
C ASN A 140 -1.40 -11.97 23.28
N ILE A 141 -2.28 -12.14 22.28
CA ILE A 141 -2.85 -13.43 21.89
C ILE A 141 -2.44 -13.72 20.45
N SER A 142 -1.73 -14.84 20.25
CA SER A 142 -1.42 -15.37 18.91
C SER A 142 -2.52 -16.29 18.43
N PHE A 143 -3.08 -15.99 17.27
CA PHE A 143 -4.16 -16.77 16.69
C PHE A 143 -3.65 -18.12 16.15
N ILE A 144 -4.30 -19.21 16.57
CA ILE A 144 -4.05 -20.56 16.08
C ILE A 144 -5.26 -20.98 15.24
N MET A 145 -5.00 -21.39 14.00
CA MET A 145 -6.06 -21.86 13.10
C MET A 145 -6.80 -23.06 13.72
N PRO A 146 -8.14 -23.05 13.76
CA PRO A 146 -8.90 -24.19 14.23
C PRO A 146 -8.76 -25.37 13.25
N THR A 147 -8.89 -26.60 13.76
CA THR A 147 -8.81 -27.84 12.96
C THR A 147 -10.17 -28.27 12.38
N THR A 148 -11.24 -27.57 12.74
CA THR A 148 -12.60 -27.82 12.25
C THR A 148 -13.15 -26.54 11.63
N ALA A 149 -13.74 -26.65 10.44
CA ALA A 149 -14.40 -25.53 9.78
C ALA A 149 -15.70 -25.14 10.49
N LEU A 150 -16.09 -23.87 10.36
CA LEU A 150 -17.39 -23.34 10.77
C LEU A 150 -18.51 -23.79 9.82
#